data_AF-A0A2E0K3M3-F1
#
_entry.id   AF-A0A2E0K3M3-F1
#
_cell.length_a   1.000
_cell.length_b   1.000
_cell.length_c   1.000
_cell.angle_alpha   90.00
_cell.angle_beta   90.00
_cell.angle_gamma   90.00
#
_symmetry.space_group_name_H-M   'P 1'
#
loop_
_entity.id
_entity.type
_entity.pdbx_description
1 polymer ?
#
loop_
_entity_poly.entity_id
_entity_poly.type
_entity_poly.pdbx_seq_one_letter_code
_entity_poly.pdbx_strand_id
1 'polypeptide(L)'
;MAKNKSADTPAEQVPPVSDSAEKSSRKSSKKTGKKNDAQLLIRINGEERDAFLALCEELDTSAAREVRRFIRSFIREHQSSDV
;
A
#
# COMPACT_ATOMS: atom_id res chain seq x y z
N MET A 1 10.06 -7.68 -58.74
CA MET A 1 11.43 -7.69 -58.17
C MET A 1 11.35 -7.39 -56.69
N ALA A 2 11.91 -8.27 -55.87
CA ALA A 2 12.01 -8.15 -54.42
C ALA A 2 13.16 -7.20 -54.02
N LYS A 3 12.94 -6.35 -53.01
CA LYS A 3 13.99 -5.80 -52.14
C LYS A 3 13.42 -5.50 -50.75
N ASN A 4 13.36 -6.53 -49.93
CA ASN A 4 13.35 -6.37 -48.48
C ASN A 4 14.79 -6.08 -48.05
N LYS A 5 15.01 -5.05 -47.23
CA LYS A 5 16.25 -4.91 -46.46
C LYS A 5 15.89 -4.43 -45.06
N SER A 6 15.94 -5.38 -44.14
CA SER A 6 15.95 -5.16 -42.69
C SER A 6 17.34 -4.69 -42.24
N ALA A 7 17.36 -3.82 -41.24
CA ALA A 7 18.39 -3.69 -40.18
C ALA A 7 17.92 -2.47 -39.35
N ASP A 8 17.20 -2.66 -38.24
CA ASP A 8 17.74 -3.10 -36.93
C ASP A 8 18.69 -2.04 -36.34
N THR A 9 18.18 -1.24 -35.39
CA THR A 9 18.86 -0.95 -34.12
C THR A 9 17.82 -0.43 -33.12
N PRO A 10 17.84 -0.93 -31.86
CA PRO A 10 16.85 -0.70 -30.83
C PRO A 10 17.28 0.42 -29.88
N ALA A 11 16.32 1.15 -29.33
CA ALA A 11 16.32 1.61 -27.94
C ALA A 11 15.20 2.63 -27.73
N GLU A 12 14.60 2.54 -26.54
CA GLU A 12 13.87 3.62 -25.90
C GLU A 12 12.48 3.94 -26.45
N GLN A 13 11.53 3.08 -26.09
CA GLN A 13 10.24 3.59 -25.70
C GLN A 13 9.80 2.86 -24.44
N VAL A 14 10.12 3.51 -23.31
CA VAL A 14 9.42 3.35 -22.04
C VAL A 14 7.93 3.13 -22.31
N PRO A 15 7.31 2.06 -21.77
CA PRO A 15 5.87 1.92 -21.85
C PRO A 15 5.22 3.13 -21.16
N PRO A 16 4.14 3.68 -21.74
CA PRO A 16 3.43 4.80 -21.14
C PRO A 16 3.01 4.40 -19.73
N VAL A 17 3.35 5.28 -18.77
CA VAL A 17 2.80 5.29 -17.41
C VAL A 17 1.31 5.00 -17.49
N SER A 18 0.95 3.78 -17.11
CA SER A 18 -0.42 3.32 -17.10
C SER A 18 -1.14 4.03 -15.98
N ASP A 19 -1.72 5.17 -16.35
CA ASP A 19 -2.80 5.89 -15.69
C ASP A 19 -3.84 4.86 -15.20
N SER A 20 -3.71 4.46 -13.94
CA SER A 20 -4.61 3.49 -13.31
C SER A 20 -5.68 4.24 -12.56
N ALA A 21 -6.69 4.60 -13.35
CA ALA A 21 -8.09 4.35 -13.06
C ALA A 21 -8.72 5.16 -11.92
N GLU A 22 -9.33 6.25 -12.35
CA GLU A 22 -10.61 6.75 -11.86
C GLU A 22 -11.61 5.61 -11.50
N LYS A 23 -11.97 5.58 -10.21
CA LYS A 23 -13.31 5.32 -9.62
C LYS A 23 -14.22 4.25 -10.26
N SER A 24 -14.47 3.14 -9.54
CA SER A 24 -15.69 2.34 -9.74
C SER A 24 -16.20 1.72 -8.44
N SER A 25 -17.09 2.44 -7.77
CA SER A 25 -18.04 1.90 -6.79
C SER A 25 -18.95 0.86 -7.46
N ARG A 26 -18.86 -0.42 -7.06
CA ARG A 26 -19.92 -1.41 -7.29
C ARG A 26 -20.38 -1.99 -5.96
N LYS A 27 -21.69 -1.94 -5.76
CA LYS A 27 -22.38 -2.26 -4.52
C LYS A 27 -22.70 -3.76 -4.42
N SER A 28 -22.62 -4.22 -3.17
CA SER A 28 -23.29 -5.34 -2.49
C SER A 28 -22.98 -6.80 -2.84
N SER A 29 -22.45 -7.51 -1.84
CA SER A 29 -23.10 -8.72 -1.33
C SER A 29 -22.82 -8.86 0.17
N LYS A 30 -23.89 -8.86 0.99
CA LYS A 30 -23.83 -9.04 2.45
C LYS A 30 -23.44 -10.49 2.76
N LYS A 31 -22.20 -10.71 3.20
CA LYS A 31 -21.77 -11.93 3.88
C LYS A 31 -21.60 -11.64 5.37
N THR A 32 -22.46 -12.24 6.18
CA THR A 32 -22.29 -12.37 7.63
C THR A 32 -20.97 -13.11 7.92
N GLY A 33 -19.96 -12.42 8.45
CA GLY A 33 -18.69 -13.06 8.80
C GLY A 33 -17.62 -12.07 9.26
N LYS A 34 -17.25 -12.19 10.54
CA LYS A 34 -16.22 -11.47 11.30
C LYS A 34 -16.54 -10.01 11.67
N LYS A 35 -16.40 -9.75 12.97
CA LYS A 35 -16.82 -8.54 13.71
C LYS A 35 -16.26 -7.30 13.04
N ASN A 36 -17.06 -6.24 12.99
CA ASN A 36 -16.65 -4.93 12.49
C ASN A 36 -15.36 -4.52 13.19
N ASP A 37 -14.23 -4.60 12.48
CA ASP A 37 -12.98 -4.03 12.94
C ASP A 37 -13.24 -2.53 13.10
N ALA A 38 -13.20 -2.02 14.34
CA ALA A 38 -13.37 -0.60 14.58
C ALA A 38 -12.25 0.16 13.86
N GLN A 39 -12.63 1.16 13.05
CA GLN A 39 -11.68 1.99 12.34
C GLN A 39 -11.09 3.03 13.29
N LEU A 40 -9.77 3.22 13.23
CA LEU A 40 -9.05 4.29 13.94
C LEU A 40 -8.64 5.35 12.91
N LEU A 41 -9.20 6.56 13.01
CA LEU A 41 -8.79 7.70 12.20
C LEU A 41 -7.72 8.50 12.96
N ILE A 42 -6.51 8.57 12.40
CA ILE A 42 -5.38 9.30 13.00
C ILE A 42 -5.00 10.44 12.05
N ARG A 43 -4.82 11.64 12.60
CA ARG A 43 -4.25 12.78 11.89
C ARG A 43 -2.81 12.96 12.35
N ILE A 44 -1.89 13.01 11.41
CA ILE A 44 -0.44 13.24 11.62
C ILE A 44 0.06 14.24 10.58
N ASN A 45 1.28 14.73 10.74
CA ASN A 45 1.89 15.59 9.73
C ASN A 45 2.08 14.83 8.41
N GLY A 46 1.97 15.53 7.28
CA GLY A 46 2.17 14.95 5.95
C GLY A 46 3.58 14.38 5.77
N GLU A 47 4.60 15.10 6.25
CA GLU A 47 6.00 14.67 6.15
C GLU A 47 6.25 13.36 6.93
N GLU A 48 5.71 13.25 8.15
CA GLU A 48 5.81 12.03 8.96
C GLU A 48 5.08 10.85 8.32
N ARG A 49 3.89 11.10 7.74
CA ARG A 49 3.15 10.09 7.00
C ARG A 49 3.98 9.56 5.83
N ASP A 50 4.55 10.46 5.04
CA ASP A 50 5.27 10.10 3.82
C ASP A 50 6.56 9.34 4.14
N ALA A 51 7.29 9.78 5.17
CA ALA A 51 8.45 9.04 5.68
C ALA A 51 8.07 7.64 6.20
N PHE A 52 6.96 7.52 6.94
CA PHE A 52 6.49 6.23 7.44
C PHE A 52 6.04 5.29 6.32
N LEU A 53 5.37 5.82 5.29
CA LEU A 53 4.95 5.03 4.13
C LEU A 53 6.15 4.53 3.31
N ALA A 54 7.13 5.40 3.05
CA ALA A 54 8.36 5.02 2.35
C ALA A 54 9.10 3.89 3.07
N LEU A 55 9.20 3.96 4.41
CA LEU A 55 9.81 2.90 5.20
C LEU A 55 8.99 1.59 5.15
N CYS A 56 7.66 1.67 5.11
CA CYS A 56 6.83 0.48 4.95
C CYS A 56 7.07 -0.21 3.61
N GLU A 57 7.24 0.56 2.53
CA GLU A 57 7.54 0.05 1.20
C GLU A 57 8.92 -0.61 1.15
N GLU A 58 9.94 0.01 1.75
CA GLU A 58 11.30 -0.56 1.85
C GLU A 58 11.32 -1.91 2.59
N LEU A 59 10.49 -2.05 3.62
CA LEU A 59 10.42 -3.25 4.46
C LEU A 59 9.41 -4.30 3.95
N ASP A 60 8.84 -4.13 2.74
CA ASP A 60 7.80 -4.99 2.17
C ASP A 60 6.62 -5.24 3.16
N THR A 61 6.21 -4.20 3.87
CA THR A 61 5.11 -4.24 4.85
C THR A 61 4.05 -3.17 4.55
N SER A 62 2.96 -3.19 5.31
CA SER A 62 1.89 -2.20 5.17
C SER A 62 1.80 -1.34 6.43
N ALA A 63 1.52 -0.06 6.25
CA ALA A 63 1.27 0.89 7.33
C ALA A 63 0.30 0.34 8.38
N ALA A 64 -0.82 -0.26 7.94
CA ALA A 64 -1.81 -0.85 8.85
C ALA A 64 -1.25 -2.02 9.68
N ARG A 65 -0.34 -2.81 9.11
CA ARG A 65 0.27 -3.96 9.80
C ARG A 65 1.30 -3.49 10.83
N GLU A 66 2.12 -2.50 10.49
CA GLU A 66 3.07 -1.90 11.43
C GLU A 66 2.37 -1.14 12.57
N VAL A 67 1.35 -0.34 12.28
CA VAL A 67 0.56 0.35 13.32
C VAL A 67 -0.09 -0.66 14.28
N ARG A 68 -0.68 -1.75 13.77
CA ARG A 68 -1.25 -2.80 14.63
C ARG A 68 -0.19 -3.52 15.46
N ARG A 69 0.99 -3.77 14.88
CA ARG A 69 2.11 -4.39 15.59
C ARG A 69 2.58 -3.49 16.73
N PHE A 70 2.78 -2.20 16.43
CA PHE A 70 3.13 -1.18 17.41
C PHE A 70 2.12 -1.13 18.55
N ILE A 71 0.81 -1.02 18.23
CA ILE A 71 -0.26 -0.99 19.25
C ILE A 71 -0.19 -2.21 20.17
N ARG A 72 -0.01 -3.42 19.63
CA ARG A 72 0.09 -4.64 20.45
C ARG A 72 1.34 -4.66 21.34
N SER A 73 2.48 -4.26 20.79
CA SER A 73 3.73 -4.15 21.56
C SER A 73 3.59 -3.13 22.68
N PHE A 74 3.06 -1.95 22.37
CA PHE A 74 2.83 -0.87 23.33
C PHE A 74 1.90 -1.31 24.48
N ILE A 75 0.78 -1.98 24.16
CA ILE A 75 -0.13 -2.54 25.17
C ILE A 75 0.61 -3.53 26.07
N ARG A 76 1.37 -4.47 25.49
CA ARG A 76 2.09 -5.50 26.26
C ARG A 76 3.12 -4.87 27.20
N GLU A 77 3.87 -3.87 26.72
CA GLU A 77 4.90 -3.17 27.49
C GLU A 77 4.30 -2.44 28.71
N HIS A 78 3.11 -1.86 28.57
CA HIS A 78 2.47 -1.07 29.63
C HIS A 78 1.49 -1.87 30.51
N GLN A 79 1.09 -3.07 30.10
CA GLN A 79 0.28 -3.97 30.94
C GLN A 79 1.14 -4.78 31.92
N SER A 80 2.43 -4.96 31.63
CA SER A 80 3.37 -5.65 32.54
C SER A 80 4.01 -4.74 33.59
N SER A 81 3.74 -3.43 33.55
CA SER A 81 4.21 -2.44 34.53
C SER A 81 3.22 -2.18 35.69
N ASP A 82 2.16 -2.99 35.79
CA ASP A 82 1.12 -2.89 36.84
C ASP A 82 1.07 -4.14 37.74
N VAL A 83 2.23 -4.79 37.98
CA VAL A 83 2.41 -5.85 38.98
C VAL A 83 3.68 -5.69 39.80
#